data_AF-A0A6B1IBJ7-F1
#
_entry.id   AF-A0A6B1IBJ7-F1
#
_cell.length_a   1.000
_cell.length_b   1.000
_cell.length_c   1.000
_cell.angle_alpha   90.00
_cell.angle_beta   90.00
_cell.angle_gamma   90.00
#
_symmetry.space_group_name_H-M   'P 1'
#
loop_
_entity.id
_entity.type
_entity.pdbx_description
1 polymer ?
#
loop_
_entity_poly.entity_id
_entity_poly.type
_entity_poly.pdbx_seq_one_letter_code
_entity_poly.pdbx_strand_id
1 'polypeptide(L)'
;GEGGIGKLEEIRIRGDLLMGADDFPPGQFEKKVNVSGEIRTNVEFVSLNPVSGAIRQQIDDLRDRDTERTTGSFAFDGGTETVSEDTEFTGDLVVSAGNSLTVESGTTLKVDGDLDVEDGGSLVLDAHSDEVDVLVDGRMFVGGTDAVQAEGGDRVNLHVSGPVTVLGDGTAGGPASISTEKDTRLKLFTLGRVTLDDGANVSADGDRTENLWLYSGEDPIDINGNNGRVNFTGVLYAPESTMTLDGSMTFTGSFTANEFEFNEARLKLHYDEALRDNQPFDGRSVPVVSHLHVSTHTVVVESD
;
A
#
# COMPACT_ATOMS: atom_id res chain seq x y z
N GLY A 1 19.88 16.65 -32.92
CA GLY A 1 20.14 15.21 -32.91
C GLY A 1 19.17 14.59 -31.94
N GLU A 2 18.54 13.49 -32.33
CA GLU A 2 17.34 12.87 -31.73
C GLU A 2 17.46 12.65 -30.21
N GLY A 3 16.50 13.19 -29.45
CA GLY A 3 16.32 12.92 -28.02
C GLY A 3 15.24 11.86 -27.85
N GLY A 4 15.67 10.66 -27.45
CA GLY A 4 14.78 9.52 -27.23
C GLY A 4 14.21 9.52 -25.82
N ILE A 5 12.91 9.26 -25.75
CA ILE A 5 12.25 8.67 -24.59
C ILE A 5 13.05 7.40 -24.25
N GLY A 6 13.39 7.16 -22.97
CA GLY A 6 14.06 5.93 -22.54
C GLY A 6 13.36 4.66 -23.05
N LYS A 7 14.01 3.49 -22.91
CA LYS A 7 13.67 2.16 -23.49
C LYS A 7 12.25 1.60 -23.21
N LEU A 8 11.23 2.40 -22.92
CA LEU A 8 9.84 1.99 -23.09
C LEU A 8 9.54 1.80 -24.58
N GLU A 9 9.48 0.53 -24.97
CA GLU A 9 9.21 0.09 -26.35
C GLU A 9 7.71 0.12 -26.69
N GLU A 10 6.81 -0.17 -25.73
CA GLU A 10 5.36 -0.22 -25.96
C GLU A 10 4.55 -0.16 -24.64
N ILE A 11 3.45 0.59 -24.62
CA ILE A 11 2.39 0.60 -23.59
C ILE A 11 1.15 -0.02 -24.23
N ARG A 12 0.58 -1.05 -23.61
CA ARG A 12 -0.69 -1.67 -24.04
C ARG A 12 -1.76 -1.48 -22.99
N ILE A 13 -2.84 -0.81 -23.36
CA ILE A 13 -4.00 -0.55 -22.50
C ILE A 13 -5.18 -1.34 -23.03
N ARG A 14 -5.68 -2.26 -22.21
CA ARG A 14 -6.91 -3.02 -22.51
C ARG A 14 -8.07 -2.34 -21.80
N GLY A 15 -8.72 -1.39 -22.49
CA GLY A 15 -9.76 -0.55 -21.94
C GLY A 15 -9.72 0.86 -22.54
N ASP A 16 -10.46 1.77 -21.94
CA ASP A 16 -10.47 3.18 -22.33
C ASP A 16 -9.27 3.93 -21.73
N LEU A 17 -8.77 4.93 -22.45
CA LEU A 17 -7.74 5.84 -21.98
C LEU A 17 -8.30 7.27 -21.95
N LEU A 18 -8.28 7.90 -20.77
CA LEU A 18 -8.66 9.29 -20.56
C LEU A 18 -7.39 10.11 -20.26
N MET A 19 -7.24 11.26 -20.90
CA MET A 19 -6.08 12.14 -20.74
C MET A 19 -6.50 13.59 -20.54
N GLY A 20 -5.84 14.28 -19.60
CA GLY A 20 -6.18 15.66 -19.21
C GLY A 20 -5.61 16.71 -20.16
N ALA A 21 -4.38 16.49 -20.63
CA ALA A 21 -3.75 17.27 -21.68
C ALA A 21 -3.07 16.32 -22.68
N ASP A 22 -3.03 16.70 -23.96
CA ASP A 22 -2.30 15.97 -25.00
C ASP A 22 -0.84 16.44 -25.01
N ASP A 23 -0.08 16.03 -23.99
CA ASP A 23 1.34 16.41 -23.82
C ASP A 23 2.31 15.45 -24.52
N PHE A 24 1.80 14.53 -25.36
CA PHE A 24 2.66 13.64 -26.12
C PHE A 24 3.35 14.39 -27.27
N PRO A 25 4.66 14.21 -27.45
CA PRO A 25 5.32 14.73 -28.64
C PRO A 25 4.63 14.21 -29.91
N PRO A 26 4.42 15.05 -30.94
CA PRO A 26 3.67 14.67 -32.12
C PRO A 26 4.12 13.34 -32.73
N GLY A 27 3.17 12.40 -32.89
CA GLY A 27 3.41 11.08 -33.49
C GLY A 27 4.16 10.07 -32.61
N GLN A 28 4.46 10.38 -31.34
CA GLN A 28 4.99 9.39 -30.39
C GLN A 28 3.89 8.55 -29.75
N PHE A 29 2.74 9.16 -29.47
CA PHE A 29 1.61 8.47 -28.85
C PHE A 29 1.16 7.24 -29.65
N GLU A 30 0.85 7.41 -30.95
CA GLU A 30 0.41 6.33 -31.84
C GLU A 30 1.46 5.22 -32.04
N LYS A 31 2.75 5.54 -31.87
CA LYS A 31 3.84 4.58 -32.03
C LYS A 31 4.08 3.74 -30.78
N LYS A 32 3.73 4.27 -29.62
CA LYS A 32 4.11 3.69 -28.33
C LYS A 32 2.94 3.25 -27.49
N VAL A 33 1.75 3.80 -27.70
CA VAL A 33 0.56 3.52 -26.90
C VAL A 33 -0.47 2.81 -27.77
N ASN A 34 -0.82 1.60 -27.38
CA ASN A 34 -1.84 0.79 -28.04
C ASN A 34 -3.02 0.61 -27.08
N VAL A 35 -4.15 1.23 -27.40
CA VAL A 35 -5.37 1.22 -26.59
C VAL A 35 -6.44 0.43 -27.32
N SER A 36 -7.07 -0.54 -26.65
CA SER A 36 -8.13 -1.34 -27.28
C SER A 36 -9.52 -0.70 -27.21
N GLY A 37 -9.73 0.24 -26.29
CA GLY A 37 -10.99 0.98 -26.08
C GLY A 37 -10.96 2.41 -26.64
N GLU A 38 -11.78 3.28 -26.07
CA GLU A 38 -11.89 4.68 -26.47
C GLU A 38 -10.74 5.52 -25.91
N ILE A 39 -10.20 6.43 -26.72
CA ILE A 39 -9.22 7.43 -26.29
C ILE A 39 -9.93 8.78 -26.21
N ARG A 40 -9.94 9.39 -25.02
CA ARG A 40 -10.51 10.72 -24.78
C ARG A 40 -9.41 11.64 -24.24
N THR A 41 -9.17 12.74 -24.93
CA THR A 41 -8.21 13.78 -24.52
C THR A 41 -8.94 15.04 -24.06
N ASN A 42 -8.22 15.94 -23.37
CA ASN A 42 -8.78 17.17 -22.81
C ASN A 42 -9.93 16.92 -21.82
N VAL A 43 -9.82 15.82 -21.06
CA VAL A 43 -10.77 15.47 -20.01
C VAL A 43 -10.45 16.29 -18.77
N GLU A 44 -11.42 17.05 -18.27
CA GLU A 44 -11.27 17.66 -16.95
C GLU A 44 -11.38 16.58 -15.87
N PHE A 45 -10.31 16.41 -15.10
CA PHE A 45 -10.32 15.52 -13.96
C PHE A 45 -10.59 16.29 -12.68
N VAL A 46 -11.39 15.68 -11.80
CA VAL A 46 -11.64 16.22 -10.46
C VAL A 46 -10.33 16.16 -9.70
N SER A 47 -9.96 17.26 -9.02
CA SER A 47 -8.81 17.27 -8.12
C SER A 47 -8.94 16.15 -7.08
N LEU A 48 -7.90 15.34 -6.93
CA LEU A 48 -7.86 14.31 -5.91
C LEU A 48 -7.92 14.98 -4.53
N ASN A 49 -8.75 14.43 -3.63
CA ASN A 49 -8.79 14.93 -2.26
C ASN A 49 -7.54 14.44 -1.53
N PRO A 50 -6.75 15.33 -0.90
CA PRO A 50 -5.65 14.92 -0.03
C PRO A 50 -6.19 14.09 1.14
N VAL A 51 -5.38 13.16 1.63
CA VAL A 51 -5.73 12.22 2.71
C VAL A 51 -4.82 12.38 3.92
N SER A 52 -3.66 13.01 3.77
CA SER A 52 -2.69 13.25 4.84
C SER A 52 -3.33 13.84 6.11
N GLY A 53 -4.19 14.84 5.96
CA GLY A 53 -4.90 15.46 7.09
C GLY A 53 -5.88 14.50 7.80
N ALA A 54 -6.60 13.67 7.04
CA ALA A 54 -7.54 12.69 7.60
C ALA A 54 -6.81 11.52 8.27
N ILE A 55 -5.67 11.09 7.71
CA ILE A 55 -4.82 10.05 8.30
C ILE A 55 -4.23 10.56 9.62
N ARG A 56 -3.66 11.78 9.64
CA ARG A 56 -3.16 12.41 10.87
C ARG A 56 -4.21 12.47 11.95
N GLN A 57 -5.41 12.93 11.61
CA GLN A 57 -6.50 13.03 12.57
C GLN A 57 -6.83 11.66 13.17
N GLN A 58 -6.90 10.59 12.37
CA GLN A 58 -7.16 9.25 12.89
C GLN A 58 -6.02 8.74 13.79
N ILE A 59 -4.76 8.99 13.42
CA ILE A 59 -3.60 8.64 14.25
C ILE A 59 -3.65 9.39 15.58
N ASP A 60 -3.91 10.70 15.56
CA ASP A 60 -4.00 11.53 16.76
C ASP A 60 -5.18 11.11 17.65
N ASP A 61 -6.35 10.83 17.06
CA ASP A 61 -7.54 10.33 17.78
C ASP A 61 -7.28 8.97 18.45
N LEU A 62 -6.53 8.08 17.80
CA LEU A 62 -6.11 6.81 18.39
C LEU A 62 -5.07 7.06 19.49
N ARG A 63 -4.03 7.86 19.23
CA ARG A 63 -2.96 8.17 20.20
C ARG A 63 -3.54 8.70 21.51
N ASP A 64 -4.49 9.63 21.43
CA ASP A 64 -5.11 10.31 22.59
C ASP A 64 -6.16 9.45 23.33
N ARG A 65 -6.55 8.28 22.80
CA ARG A 65 -7.50 7.36 23.46
C ARG A 65 -6.90 6.78 24.75
N ASP A 66 -7.57 6.89 25.89
CA ASP A 66 -7.09 6.19 27.10
C ASP A 66 -7.12 4.67 26.89
N THR A 67 -6.01 4.00 27.15
CA THR A 67 -5.87 2.52 27.11
C THR A 67 -5.41 2.00 28.46
N GLU A 68 -6.06 0.94 28.97
CA GLU A 68 -5.98 0.56 30.38
C GLU A 68 -4.67 -0.13 30.77
N ARG A 69 -3.92 -0.66 29.79
CA ARG A 69 -2.76 -1.53 30.05
C ARG A 69 -1.49 -1.01 29.39
N THR A 70 -0.60 -0.40 30.17
CA THR A 70 0.77 -0.07 29.73
C THR A 70 1.71 -1.25 30.00
N THR A 71 2.28 -1.85 28.96
CA THR A 71 3.34 -2.87 29.10
C THR A 71 4.65 -2.36 28.49
N GLY A 72 5.79 -2.59 29.16
CA GLY A 72 7.09 -2.03 28.77
C GLY A 72 8.02 -2.98 28.01
N SER A 73 7.67 -4.26 27.85
CA SER A 73 8.36 -5.23 26.97
C SER A 73 7.50 -6.48 26.75
N PHE A 74 7.17 -6.84 25.50
CA PHE A 74 6.62 -8.15 25.17
C PHE A 74 7.81 -9.10 25.01
N ALA A 75 7.83 -10.16 25.82
CA ALA A 75 8.80 -11.22 25.68
C ALA A 75 8.03 -12.50 25.43
N PHE A 76 8.06 -12.97 24.19
CA PHE A 76 7.56 -14.30 23.85
C PHE A 76 8.47 -15.32 24.54
N ASP A 77 7.90 -16.14 25.42
CA ASP A 77 8.60 -17.31 25.98
C ASP A 77 8.51 -18.55 25.07
N GLY A 78 7.98 -18.35 23.87
CA GLY A 78 7.75 -19.35 22.83
C GLY A 78 6.26 -19.56 22.57
N GLY A 79 5.85 -19.47 21.30
CA GLY A 79 4.48 -19.79 20.88
C GLY A 79 3.65 -18.56 20.53
N THR A 80 2.44 -18.47 21.10
CA THR A 80 1.44 -17.44 20.75
C THR A 80 1.12 -16.59 21.98
N GLU A 81 1.24 -15.28 21.83
CA GLU A 81 0.73 -14.29 22.79
C GLU A 81 -0.56 -13.67 22.24
N THR A 82 -1.46 -13.28 23.14
CA THR A 82 -2.78 -12.75 22.78
C THR A 82 -3.04 -11.43 23.49
N VAL A 83 -3.51 -10.43 22.73
CA VAL A 83 -4.01 -9.14 23.23
C VAL A 83 -5.52 -9.13 23.03
N SER A 84 -6.26 -9.25 24.12
CA SER A 84 -7.72 -9.35 24.14
C SER A 84 -8.41 -8.14 24.80
N GLU A 85 -7.63 -7.14 25.18
CA GLU A 85 -8.07 -5.92 25.86
C GLU A 85 -7.22 -4.74 25.38
N ASP A 86 -7.78 -3.54 25.38
CA ASP A 86 -7.10 -2.31 24.98
C ASP A 86 -5.74 -2.17 25.69
N THR A 87 -4.67 -2.15 24.90
CA THR A 87 -3.29 -2.24 25.40
C THR A 87 -2.41 -1.21 24.71
N GLU A 88 -1.60 -0.52 25.50
CA GLU A 88 -0.52 0.32 25.02
C GLU A 88 0.83 -0.29 25.41
N PHE A 89 1.68 -0.40 24.40
CA PHE A 89 3.03 -0.88 24.52
C PHE A 89 3.99 0.29 24.40
N THR A 90 4.87 0.49 25.37
CA THR A 90 5.89 1.53 25.31
C THR A 90 7.23 0.94 24.90
N GLY A 91 7.78 1.41 23.78
CA GLY A 91 8.99 0.91 23.14
C GLY A 91 8.72 0.07 21.89
N ASP A 92 9.75 -0.60 21.40
CA ASP A 92 9.68 -1.38 20.16
C ASP A 92 9.07 -2.78 20.41
N LEU A 93 8.06 -3.13 19.64
CA LEU A 93 7.40 -4.44 19.64
C LEU A 93 8.00 -5.32 18.55
N VAL A 94 8.71 -6.36 18.95
CA VAL A 94 9.33 -7.33 18.03
C VAL A 94 8.62 -8.67 18.12
N VAL A 95 7.98 -9.10 17.04
CA VAL A 95 7.40 -10.45 16.91
C VAL A 95 8.36 -11.30 16.09
N SER A 96 9.09 -12.19 16.76
CA SER A 96 10.18 -12.92 16.11
C SER A 96 10.39 -14.34 16.58
N ALA A 97 11.39 -15.04 16.02
CA ALA A 97 11.79 -16.40 16.39
C ALA A 97 10.67 -17.45 16.27
N GLY A 98 9.83 -17.33 15.24
CA GLY A 98 8.68 -18.23 15.03
C GLY A 98 7.48 -17.95 15.93
N ASN A 99 7.51 -16.88 16.74
CA ASN A 99 6.41 -16.54 17.63
C ASN A 99 5.27 -15.84 16.90
N SER A 100 4.08 -15.93 17.49
CA SER A 100 2.88 -15.29 16.97
C SER A 100 2.29 -14.32 18.00
N LEU A 101 1.88 -13.15 17.57
CA LEU A 101 1.04 -12.23 18.34
C LEU A 101 -0.35 -12.20 17.71
N THR A 102 -1.39 -12.40 18.50
CA THR A 102 -2.79 -12.27 18.06
C THR A 102 -3.45 -11.10 18.78
N VAL A 103 -4.06 -10.18 18.05
CA VAL A 103 -4.91 -9.11 18.58
C VAL A 103 -6.36 -9.48 18.28
N GLU A 104 -7.18 -9.65 19.32
CA GLU A 104 -8.56 -10.13 19.20
C GLU A 104 -9.57 -9.00 18.97
N SER A 105 -10.74 -9.38 18.45
CA SER A 105 -11.86 -8.50 18.11
C SER A 105 -12.23 -7.52 19.22
N GLY A 106 -12.50 -6.27 18.84
CA GLY A 106 -12.88 -5.21 19.78
C GLY A 106 -11.73 -4.61 20.58
N THR A 107 -10.48 -4.92 20.21
CA THR A 107 -9.27 -4.46 20.89
C THR A 107 -8.57 -3.34 20.12
N THR A 108 -8.11 -2.33 20.85
CA THR A 108 -7.12 -1.35 20.39
C THR A 108 -5.72 -1.73 20.90
N LEU A 109 -4.79 -2.01 20.00
CA LEU A 109 -3.36 -2.15 20.33
C LEU A 109 -2.60 -0.88 19.93
N LYS A 110 -1.84 -0.30 20.85
CA LYS A 110 -0.92 0.81 20.57
C LYS A 110 0.52 0.40 20.81
N VAL A 111 1.41 0.80 19.93
CA VAL A 111 2.86 0.62 20.03
C VAL A 111 3.48 2.01 19.96
N ASP A 112 3.92 2.55 21.10
CA ASP A 112 4.73 3.78 21.20
C ASP A 112 6.20 3.44 20.92
N GLY A 113 6.47 3.12 19.65
CA GLY A 113 7.75 2.64 19.15
C GLY A 113 7.60 1.90 17.83
N ASP A 114 8.65 1.20 17.43
CA ASP A 114 8.67 0.44 16.18
C ASP A 114 7.94 -0.90 16.32
N LEU A 115 7.30 -1.38 15.24
CA LEU A 115 6.76 -2.73 15.11
C LEU A 115 7.59 -3.53 14.10
N ASP A 116 8.31 -4.54 14.56
CA ASP A 116 9.13 -5.43 13.74
C ASP A 116 8.56 -6.85 13.77
N VAL A 117 8.19 -7.38 12.60
CA VAL A 117 7.82 -8.80 12.42
C VAL A 117 8.92 -9.46 11.60
N GLU A 118 9.73 -10.30 12.26
CA GLU A 118 10.99 -10.83 11.72
C GLU A 118 11.27 -12.28 12.15
N ASP A 119 12.27 -12.95 11.57
CA ASP A 119 12.77 -14.27 12.00
C ASP A 119 11.69 -15.37 12.20
N GLY A 120 10.73 -15.45 11.28
CA GLY A 120 9.59 -16.38 11.30
C GLY A 120 8.39 -15.89 12.12
N GLY A 121 8.37 -14.63 12.52
CA GLY A 121 7.31 -14.01 13.31
C GLY A 121 5.98 -13.85 12.54
N SER A 122 4.88 -13.83 13.29
CA SER A 122 3.54 -13.63 12.74
C SER A 122 2.69 -12.71 13.61
N LEU A 123 2.13 -11.65 13.03
CA LEU A 123 1.10 -10.82 13.66
C LEU A 123 -0.25 -11.15 13.04
N VAL A 124 -1.21 -11.55 13.86
CA VAL A 124 -2.59 -11.85 13.47
C VAL A 124 -3.52 -10.80 14.08
N LEU A 125 -4.30 -10.15 13.24
CA LEU A 125 -5.32 -9.16 13.60
C LEU A 125 -6.68 -9.80 13.36
N ASP A 126 -7.26 -10.36 14.41
CA ASP A 126 -8.42 -11.22 14.33
C ASP A 126 -9.69 -10.47 14.77
N ALA A 127 -10.44 -9.97 13.79
CA ALA A 127 -11.56 -9.08 14.01
C ALA A 127 -12.89 -9.78 14.33
N HIS A 128 -13.05 -11.10 14.13
CA HIS A 128 -14.30 -11.85 14.38
C HIS A 128 -15.61 -11.03 14.17
N SER A 129 -16.20 -10.52 15.27
CA SER A 129 -17.46 -9.77 15.28
C SER A 129 -17.32 -8.27 15.50
N ASP A 130 -16.12 -7.78 15.81
CA ASP A 130 -15.87 -6.40 16.21
C ASP A 130 -14.50 -5.92 15.72
N GLU A 131 -14.45 -4.67 15.30
CA GLU A 131 -13.26 -4.02 14.75
C GLU A 131 -12.01 -4.15 15.63
N VAL A 132 -10.85 -4.33 14.98
CA VAL A 132 -9.52 -4.23 15.58
C VAL A 132 -8.85 -2.95 15.10
N ASP A 133 -8.39 -2.13 16.04
CA ASP A 133 -7.58 -0.94 15.77
C ASP A 133 -6.14 -1.20 16.25
N VAL A 134 -5.16 -0.96 15.37
CA VAL A 134 -3.75 -1.00 15.73
C VAL A 134 -3.09 0.32 15.37
N LEU A 135 -2.43 0.96 16.34
CA LEU A 135 -1.58 2.11 16.13
C LEU A 135 -0.12 1.74 16.37
N VAL A 136 0.74 1.99 15.39
CA VAL A 136 2.20 1.97 15.53
C VAL A 136 2.69 3.41 15.42
N ASP A 137 3.10 4.00 16.53
CA ASP A 137 3.67 5.34 16.60
C ASP A 137 5.18 5.34 16.34
N GLY A 138 5.56 4.67 15.25
CA GLY A 138 6.92 4.44 14.83
C GLY A 138 6.93 3.84 13.44
N ARG A 139 8.01 3.14 13.10
CA ARG A 139 8.09 2.40 11.83
C ARG A 139 7.44 1.03 11.96
N MET A 140 6.98 0.50 10.83
CA MET A 140 6.57 -0.89 10.71
C MET A 140 7.47 -1.62 9.72
N PHE A 141 7.99 -2.79 10.10
CA PHE A 141 8.80 -3.65 9.25
C PHE A 141 8.28 -5.08 9.27
N VAL A 142 8.18 -5.68 8.09
CA VAL A 142 7.87 -7.10 7.89
C VAL A 142 8.95 -7.69 6.98
N GLY A 143 9.74 -8.62 7.52
CA GLY A 143 10.93 -9.16 6.86
C GLY A 143 10.75 -10.57 6.26
N GLY A 144 11.76 -11.04 5.54
CA GLY A 144 11.98 -12.44 5.20
C GLY A 144 10.74 -13.20 4.70
N THR A 145 10.25 -14.12 5.53
CA THR A 145 9.05 -14.94 5.30
C THR A 145 7.93 -14.61 6.29
N ASP A 146 8.02 -13.44 6.92
CA ASP A 146 7.19 -13.03 8.06
C ASP A 146 5.83 -12.51 7.59
N ALA A 147 4.84 -12.52 8.49
CA ALA A 147 3.46 -12.24 8.10
C ALA A 147 2.73 -11.30 9.06
N VAL A 148 1.95 -10.41 8.47
CA VAL A 148 0.86 -9.69 9.11
C VAL A 148 -0.42 -10.09 8.42
N GLN A 149 -1.36 -10.67 9.15
CA GLN A 149 -2.59 -11.22 8.60
C GLN A 149 -3.81 -10.63 9.30
N ALA A 150 -4.76 -10.11 8.53
CA ALA A 150 -6.08 -9.72 9.00
C ALA A 150 -7.10 -10.83 8.72
N GLU A 151 -7.83 -11.26 9.74
CA GLU A 151 -8.82 -12.34 9.66
C GLU A 151 -10.06 -12.09 10.53
N GLY A 152 -11.02 -13.02 10.48
CA GLY A 152 -12.18 -13.04 11.38
C GLY A 152 -13.46 -12.39 10.83
N GLY A 153 -13.41 -11.61 9.76
CA GLY A 153 -14.57 -11.19 8.96
C GLY A 153 -15.09 -9.76 9.20
N ASP A 154 -14.68 -9.07 10.27
CA ASP A 154 -14.94 -7.63 10.45
C ASP A 154 -13.77 -6.77 9.90
N ARG A 155 -13.70 -5.50 10.30
CA ARG A 155 -12.71 -4.53 9.86
C ARG A 155 -11.48 -4.55 10.76
N VAL A 156 -10.31 -4.47 10.12
CA VAL A 156 -9.04 -4.20 10.76
C VAL A 156 -8.53 -2.84 10.25
N ASN A 157 -8.25 -1.92 11.15
CA ASN A 157 -7.52 -0.70 10.83
C ASN A 157 -6.12 -0.76 11.44
N LEU A 158 -5.12 -0.60 10.59
CA LEU A 158 -3.72 -0.52 10.98
C LEU A 158 -3.20 0.87 10.62
N HIS A 159 -2.85 1.66 11.62
CA HIS A 159 -2.33 3.02 11.47
C HIS A 159 -0.86 3.03 11.86
N VAL A 160 0.00 3.49 10.95
CA VAL A 160 1.45 3.60 11.17
C VAL A 160 1.86 5.05 10.97
N SER A 161 2.37 5.70 12.02
CA SER A 161 2.76 7.11 11.93
C SER A 161 4.04 7.32 11.12
N GLY A 162 4.94 6.33 11.13
CA GLY A 162 6.19 6.31 10.39
C GLY A 162 6.18 5.45 9.13
N PRO A 163 7.38 5.11 8.61
CA PRO A 163 7.54 4.30 7.41
C PRO A 163 7.00 2.88 7.55
N VAL A 164 6.47 2.33 6.46
CA VAL A 164 6.07 0.93 6.34
C VAL A 164 6.99 0.24 5.34
N THR A 165 7.68 -0.81 5.76
CA THR A 165 8.57 -1.61 4.91
C THR A 165 8.15 -3.07 4.92
N VAL A 166 7.90 -3.62 3.74
CA VAL A 166 7.74 -5.05 3.53
C VAL A 166 8.89 -5.51 2.65
N LEU A 167 9.76 -6.34 3.21
CA LEU A 167 11.00 -6.77 2.58
C LEU A 167 11.03 -8.30 2.54
N GLY A 168 10.78 -8.88 1.37
CA GLY A 168 10.97 -10.31 1.18
C GLY A 168 12.45 -10.70 1.18
N ASP A 169 12.74 -12.00 1.11
CA ASP A 169 14.12 -12.50 1.02
C ASP A 169 14.59 -12.78 -0.43
N GLY A 170 13.76 -12.46 -1.42
CA GLY A 170 14.02 -12.74 -2.84
C GLY A 170 13.98 -14.23 -3.21
N THR A 171 13.62 -15.13 -2.28
CA THR A 171 13.62 -16.58 -2.48
C THR A 171 12.21 -17.14 -2.66
N ALA A 172 12.13 -18.43 -3.03
CA ALA A 172 10.87 -19.16 -3.10
C ALA A 172 10.36 -19.65 -1.73
N GLY A 173 11.08 -19.33 -0.63
CA GLY A 173 10.76 -19.78 0.73
C GLY A 173 9.48 -19.18 1.31
N GLY A 174 8.99 -18.11 0.71
CA GLY A 174 7.77 -17.40 1.10
C GLY A 174 8.04 -15.89 1.09
N PRO A 175 7.12 -15.06 0.60
CA PRO A 175 7.30 -13.62 0.65
C PRO A 175 6.97 -13.07 2.04
N ALA A 176 7.71 -12.06 2.51
CA ALA A 176 7.24 -11.17 3.55
C ALA A 176 5.87 -10.62 3.16
N SER A 177 4.89 -10.68 4.07
CA SER A 177 3.50 -10.50 3.69
C SER A 177 2.65 -9.64 4.61
N ILE A 178 1.79 -8.84 3.99
CA ILE A 178 0.64 -8.21 4.65
C ILE A 178 -0.60 -8.69 3.88
N SER A 179 -1.53 -9.35 4.56
CA SER A 179 -2.65 -10.00 3.87
C SER A 179 -3.96 -9.93 4.64
N THR A 180 -5.06 -10.23 3.96
CA THR A 180 -6.41 -10.29 4.55
C THR A 180 -7.19 -11.47 3.99
N GLU A 181 -8.02 -12.09 4.82
CA GLU A 181 -8.94 -13.14 4.38
C GLU A 181 -10.10 -12.61 3.50
N LYS A 182 -10.82 -13.52 2.84
CA LYS A 182 -11.89 -13.23 1.86
C LYS A 182 -13.09 -12.47 2.43
N ASP A 183 -13.30 -12.50 3.72
CA ASP A 183 -14.40 -11.86 4.43
C ASP A 183 -13.96 -10.70 5.31
N THR A 184 -12.65 -10.53 5.52
CA THR A 184 -12.09 -9.48 6.39
C THR A 184 -11.68 -8.26 5.57
N ARG A 185 -11.88 -7.05 6.11
CA ARG A 185 -11.46 -5.79 5.48
C ARG A 185 -10.29 -5.18 6.22
N LEU A 186 -9.11 -5.19 5.61
CA LEU A 186 -7.92 -4.49 6.09
C LEU A 186 -7.81 -3.09 5.48
N LYS A 187 -7.64 -2.08 6.34
CA LYS A 187 -7.21 -0.73 5.95
C LYS A 187 -5.89 -0.40 6.65
N LEU A 188 -4.84 -0.18 5.86
CA LEU A 188 -3.54 0.30 6.30
C LEU A 188 -3.43 1.79 5.99
N PHE A 189 -3.11 2.60 7.00
CA PHE A 189 -2.91 4.04 6.87
C PHE A 189 -1.49 4.39 7.27
N THR A 190 -0.79 5.18 6.46
CA THR A 190 0.53 5.70 6.82
C THR A 190 0.76 7.11 6.32
N LEU A 191 1.58 7.85 7.08
CA LEU A 191 2.13 9.14 6.68
C LEU A 191 3.57 9.02 6.17
N GLY A 192 4.27 7.96 6.56
CA GLY A 192 5.65 7.72 6.19
C GLY A 192 5.82 6.97 4.88
N ARG A 193 7.07 6.88 4.43
CA ARG A 193 7.45 6.15 3.21
C ARG A 193 6.90 4.71 3.23
N VAL A 194 6.37 4.28 2.10
CA VAL A 194 6.02 2.86 1.87
C VAL A 194 7.11 2.23 1.00
N THR A 195 7.70 1.13 1.45
CA THR A 195 8.69 0.36 0.70
C THR A 195 8.22 -1.09 0.55
N LEU A 196 8.05 -1.55 -0.69
CA LEU A 196 7.79 -2.96 -1.01
C LEU A 196 8.95 -3.50 -1.84
N ASP A 197 9.73 -4.42 -1.29
CA ASP A 197 10.98 -4.88 -1.92
C ASP A 197 11.18 -6.40 -1.84
N ASP A 198 12.06 -6.91 -2.71
CA ASP A 198 12.63 -8.26 -2.70
C ASP A 198 11.60 -9.39 -2.57
N GLY A 199 10.47 -9.25 -3.27
CA GLY A 199 9.41 -10.26 -3.29
C GLY A 199 8.29 -10.02 -2.29
N ALA A 200 8.21 -8.84 -1.68
CA ALA A 200 7.08 -8.42 -0.86
C ALA A 200 5.70 -8.80 -1.46
N ASN A 201 4.80 -9.26 -0.59
CA ASN A 201 3.44 -9.63 -0.97
C ASN A 201 2.41 -8.89 -0.10
N VAL A 202 1.66 -7.97 -0.70
CA VAL A 202 0.58 -7.24 -0.03
C VAL A 202 -0.74 -7.60 -0.70
N SER A 203 -1.52 -8.52 -0.16
CA SER A 203 -2.59 -9.16 -0.92
C SER A 203 -3.87 -9.45 -0.15
N ALA A 204 -5.02 -9.04 -0.71
CA ALA A 204 -6.32 -9.58 -0.35
C ALA A 204 -6.53 -10.99 -0.92
N ASP A 205 -7.05 -11.90 -0.09
CA ASP A 205 -7.34 -13.27 -0.49
C ASP A 205 -8.53 -13.33 -1.47
N GLY A 206 -8.50 -14.34 -2.34
CA GLY A 206 -9.53 -14.59 -3.35
C GLY A 206 -9.63 -13.53 -4.43
N ASP A 207 -8.60 -12.70 -4.62
CA ASP A 207 -8.60 -11.54 -5.51
C ASP A 207 -9.71 -10.52 -5.20
N ARG A 208 -10.19 -10.49 -3.96
CA ARG A 208 -11.17 -9.50 -3.49
C ARG A 208 -10.48 -8.19 -3.18
N THR A 209 -10.13 -7.46 -4.23
CA THR A 209 -9.33 -6.23 -4.10
C THR A 209 -10.00 -5.19 -3.21
N GLU A 210 -11.32 -5.26 -3.04
CA GLU A 210 -12.05 -4.44 -2.09
C GLU A 210 -11.68 -4.73 -0.64
N ASN A 211 -11.03 -5.83 -0.28
CA ASN A 211 -10.72 -6.17 1.11
C ASN A 211 -9.40 -5.63 1.64
N LEU A 212 -8.48 -5.13 0.80
CA LEU A 212 -7.21 -4.57 1.26
C LEU A 212 -7.01 -3.16 0.70
N TRP A 213 -6.86 -2.19 1.59
CA TRP A 213 -6.69 -0.79 1.22
C TRP A 213 -5.48 -0.20 1.92
N LEU A 214 -4.57 0.39 1.15
CA LEU A 214 -3.40 1.12 1.62
C LEU A 214 -3.60 2.60 1.30
N TYR A 215 -3.64 3.44 2.34
CA TYR A 215 -3.70 4.89 2.24
C TYR A 215 -2.35 5.49 2.64
N SER A 216 -1.78 6.33 1.77
CA SER A 216 -0.52 7.02 2.03
C SER A 216 -0.68 8.52 1.82
N GLY A 217 -0.24 9.30 2.80
CA GLY A 217 -0.54 10.73 2.87
C GLY A 217 0.52 11.66 2.27
N GLU A 218 1.82 11.36 2.35
CA GLU A 218 2.83 12.42 2.15
C GLU A 218 4.11 11.91 1.52
N ASP A 219 4.67 10.86 2.10
CA ASP A 219 5.98 10.37 1.69
C ASP A 219 5.92 9.57 0.39
N PRO A 220 7.09 9.37 -0.27
CA PRO A 220 7.19 8.53 -1.45
C PRO A 220 6.79 7.07 -1.20
N ILE A 221 6.39 6.41 -2.28
CA ILE A 221 6.16 4.97 -2.32
C ILE A 221 7.18 4.37 -3.25
N ASP A 222 8.00 3.45 -2.76
CA ASP A 222 9.00 2.73 -3.55
C ASP A 222 8.61 1.26 -3.65
N ILE A 223 8.39 0.79 -4.88
CA ILE A 223 8.16 -0.63 -5.17
C ILE A 223 9.31 -1.13 -6.03
N ASN A 224 10.10 -2.04 -5.47
CA ASN A 224 11.28 -2.61 -6.12
C ASN A 224 11.13 -4.12 -6.29
N GLY A 225 11.04 -4.55 -7.55
CA GLY A 225 10.87 -5.93 -7.94
C GLY A 225 12.12 -6.56 -8.56
N ASN A 226 13.32 -6.04 -8.26
CA ASN A 226 14.55 -6.47 -8.92
C ASN A 226 15.09 -7.81 -8.42
N ASN A 227 15.05 -8.08 -7.11
CA ASN A 227 15.52 -9.36 -6.56
C ASN A 227 14.38 -10.30 -6.15
N GLY A 228 13.13 -9.93 -6.41
CA GLY A 228 11.95 -10.76 -6.20
C GLY A 228 10.73 -10.06 -6.77
N ARG A 229 9.77 -10.81 -7.34
CA ARG A 229 8.57 -10.18 -7.88
C ARG A 229 7.69 -9.67 -6.74
N VAL A 230 7.48 -8.35 -6.68
CA VAL A 230 6.48 -7.77 -5.77
C VAL A 230 5.07 -8.08 -6.27
N ASN A 231 4.19 -8.49 -5.37
CA ASN A 231 2.77 -8.70 -5.67
C ASN A 231 1.92 -7.79 -4.78
N PHE A 232 0.98 -7.09 -5.40
CA PHE A 232 0.00 -6.27 -4.72
C PHE A 232 -1.41 -6.62 -5.21
N THR A 233 -2.33 -6.96 -4.30
CA THR A 233 -3.74 -7.21 -4.60
C THR A 233 -4.60 -6.39 -3.65
N GLY A 234 -5.17 -5.28 -4.12
CA GLY A 234 -5.94 -4.34 -3.29
C GLY A 234 -6.11 -2.97 -3.92
N VAL A 235 -6.41 -1.98 -3.08
CA VAL A 235 -6.46 -0.55 -3.45
C VAL A 235 -5.30 0.19 -2.80
N LEU A 236 -4.51 0.91 -3.59
CA LEU A 236 -3.49 1.84 -3.10
C LEU A 236 -3.93 3.28 -3.40
N TYR A 237 -4.20 4.08 -2.39
CA TYR A 237 -4.66 5.45 -2.54
C TYR A 237 -3.69 6.44 -1.88
N ALA A 238 -2.84 7.05 -2.71
CA ALA A 238 -1.75 7.91 -2.28
C ALA A 238 -1.69 9.21 -3.11
N PRO A 239 -2.78 10.00 -3.15
CA PRO A 239 -2.95 11.12 -4.09
C PRO A 239 -1.93 12.26 -3.94
N GLU A 240 -1.17 12.26 -2.85
CA GLU A 240 -0.14 13.25 -2.53
C GLU A 240 1.29 12.68 -2.71
N SER A 241 1.44 11.37 -2.89
CA SER A 241 2.74 10.69 -2.96
C SER A 241 3.27 10.57 -4.39
N THR A 242 4.59 10.55 -4.53
CA THR A 242 5.28 10.06 -5.72
C THR A 242 5.51 8.56 -5.59
N MET A 243 5.20 7.80 -6.64
CA MET A 243 5.32 6.35 -6.67
C MET A 243 6.42 5.91 -7.65
N THR A 244 7.53 5.39 -7.10
CA THR A 244 8.63 4.81 -7.87
C THR A 244 8.39 3.32 -8.06
N LEU A 245 8.42 2.87 -9.31
CA LEU A 245 8.25 1.48 -9.69
C LEU A 245 9.54 1.00 -10.37
N ASP A 246 10.16 -0.02 -9.82
CA ASP A 246 11.38 -0.65 -10.33
C ASP A 246 11.20 -2.18 -10.44
N GLY A 247 11.82 -2.80 -11.44
CA GLY A 247 11.84 -4.26 -11.57
C GLY A 247 10.49 -4.91 -11.87
N SER A 248 10.32 -6.17 -11.46
CA SER A 248 9.12 -6.97 -11.79
C SER A 248 8.04 -6.90 -10.72
N MET A 249 6.83 -6.52 -11.12
CA MET A 249 5.70 -6.43 -10.20
C MET A 249 4.39 -6.88 -10.83
N THR A 250 3.49 -7.39 -10.00
CA THR A 250 2.10 -7.68 -10.35
C THR A 250 1.20 -6.84 -9.45
N PHE A 251 0.30 -6.08 -10.05
CA PHE A 251 -0.69 -5.28 -9.33
C PHE A 251 -2.09 -5.70 -9.79
N THR A 252 -2.94 -6.09 -8.85
CA THR A 252 -4.35 -6.44 -9.07
C THR A 252 -5.22 -5.52 -8.22
N GLY A 253 -6.12 -4.76 -8.84
CA GLY A 253 -6.98 -3.76 -8.18
C GLY A 253 -6.79 -2.37 -8.75
N SER A 254 -6.68 -1.35 -7.88
CA SER A 254 -6.48 0.05 -8.30
C SER A 254 -5.37 0.74 -7.53
N PHE A 255 -4.69 1.69 -8.17
CA PHE A 255 -3.76 2.59 -7.51
C PHE A 255 -4.03 4.04 -7.89
N THR A 256 -3.67 4.97 -7.01
CA THR A 256 -3.72 6.41 -7.22
C THR A 256 -2.47 7.03 -6.61
N ALA A 257 -1.73 7.80 -7.38
CA ALA A 257 -0.58 8.56 -6.93
C ALA A 257 -0.58 9.96 -7.58
N ASN A 258 0.13 10.92 -6.99
CA ASN A 258 0.35 12.22 -7.61
C ASN A 258 1.24 12.08 -8.86
N GLU A 259 2.29 11.29 -8.75
CA GLU A 259 3.27 11.06 -9.81
C GLU A 259 3.72 9.59 -9.83
N PHE A 260 4.04 9.08 -11.02
CA PHE A 260 4.61 7.76 -11.23
C PHE A 260 5.97 7.88 -11.90
N GLU A 261 6.97 7.24 -11.32
CA GLU A 261 8.29 7.06 -11.91
C GLU A 261 8.50 5.58 -12.24
N PHE A 262 8.93 5.28 -13.46
CA PHE A 262 9.18 3.90 -13.91
C PHE A 262 10.66 3.72 -14.24
N ASN A 263 11.36 2.95 -13.43
CA ASN A 263 12.79 2.65 -13.58
C ASN A 263 12.96 1.18 -13.97
N GLU A 264 13.17 0.90 -15.26
CA GLU A 264 13.26 -0.49 -15.79
C GLU A 264 12.08 -1.41 -15.40
N ALA A 265 10.95 -0.82 -15.01
CA ALA A 265 9.80 -1.53 -14.48
C ALA A 265 9.11 -2.45 -15.49
N ARG A 266 8.69 -3.62 -15.01
CA ARG A 266 7.85 -4.60 -15.70
C ARG A 266 6.57 -4.79 -14.91
N LEU A 267 5.64 -3.86 -15.08
CA LEU A 267 4.33 -3.85 -14.44
C LEU A 267 3.32 -4.73 -15.19
N LYS A 268 2.67 -5.65 -14.48
CA LYS A 268 1.41 -6.28 -14.90
C LYS A 268 0.28 -5.71 -14.06
N LEU A 269 -0.60 -4.91 -14.67
CA LEU A 269 -1.78 -4.35 -14.01
C LEU A 269 -3.05 -5.10 -14.42
N HIS A 270 -3.80 -5.56 -13.43
CA HIS A 270 -5.12 -6.17 -13.56
C HIS A 270 -6.14 -5.28 -12.82
N TYR A 271 -6.87 -4.45 -13.54
CA TYR A 271 -7.96 -3.68 -12.92
C TYR A 271 -9.11 -4.60 -12.51
N ASP A 272 -9.59 -4.45 -11.28
CA ASP A 272 -10.75 -5.18 -10.77
C ASP A 272 -12.03 -4.37 -10.99
N GLU A 273 -12.93 -4.86 -11.85
CA GLU A 273 -14.20 -4.22 -12.14
C GLU A 273 -15.13 -4.13 -10.93
N ALA A 274 -14.95 -4.98 -9.91
CA ALA A 274 -15.71 -4.91 -8.66
C ALA A 274 -15.49 -3.57 -7.92
N LEU A 275 -14.37 -2.89 -8.19
CA LEU A 275 -14.06 -1.59 -7.60
C LEU A 275 -14.78 -0.41 -8.27
N ARG A 276 -15.52 -0.63 -9.37
CA ARG A 276 -16.13 0.44 -10.17
C ARG A 276 -17.02 1.39 -9.36
N ASP A 277 -17.75 0.86 -8.38
CA ASP A 277 -18.67 1.62 -7.54
C ASP A 277 -18.14 1.83 -6.11
N ASN A 278 -16.93 1.34 -5.81
CA ASN A 278 -16.32 1.46 -4.49
C ASN A 278 -15.67 2.85 -4.30
N GLN A 279 -15.90 3.46 -3.14
CA GLN A 279 -15.32 4.76 -2.78
C GLN A 279 -14.29 4.58 -1.65
N PRO A 280 -13.13 5.27 -1.73
CA PRO A 280 -12.15 5.34 -0.65
C PRO A 280 -12.68 5.95 0.65
N PHE A 281 -13.62 6.87 0.56
CA PHE A 281 -14.23 7.50 1.72
C PHE A 281 -15.74 7.55 1.52
N ASP A 282 -16.49 7.23 2.56
CA ASP A 282 -17.94 7.39 2.57
C ASP A 282 -18.28 8.87 2.37
N GLY A 283 -18.89 9.22 1.23
CA GLY A 283 -19.60 10.49 1.07
C GLY A 283 -19.21 11.38 -0.09
N ARG A 284 -18.25 11.03 -0.96
CA ARG A 284 -17.99 11.75 -2.22
C ARG A 284 -17.46 10.79 -3.27
N SER A 285 -18.10 10.77 -4.45
CA SER A 285 -17.62 9.99 -5.59
C SER A 285 -16.16 10.30 -5.86
N VAL A 286 -15.27 9.38 -5.50
CA VAL A 286 -13.93 9.39 -6.04
C VAL A 286 -14.05 8.77 -7.42
N PRO A 287 -13.76 9.51 -8.50
CA PRO A 287 -13.70 8.91 -9.81
C PRO A 287 -12.71 7.74 -9.75
N VAL A 288 -13.17 6.58 -10.22
CA VAL A 288 -12.32 5.42 -10.47
C VAL A 288 -11.08 5.91 -11.22
N VAL A 289 -9.92 5.74 -10.60
CA VAL A 289 -8.67 6.13 -11.21
C VAL A 289 -8.30 5.09 -12.25
N SER A 290 -8.67 5.38 -13.50
CA SER A 290 -8.01 4.90 -14.71
C SER A 290 -6.95 5.91 -15.19
N HIS A 291 -6.34 6.68 -14.28
CA HIS A 291 -5.17 7.49 -14.63
C HIS A 291 -3.90 6.65 -14.63
N LEU A 292 -3.35 6.48 -15.82
CA LEU A 292 -1.90 6.48 -15.99
C LEU A 292 -1.52 7.92 -16.37
N HIS A 293 -1.14 8.75 -15.38
CA HIS A 293 -0.48 10.02 -15.68
C HIS A 293 0.98 9.71 -16.04
N VAL A 294 1.34 9.90 -17.31
CA VAL A 294 2.75 9.94 -17.74
C VAL A 294 3.14 11.41 -17.80
N SER A 295 3.75 11.94 -16.74
CA SER A 295 4.33 13.29 -16.77
C SER A 295 5.52 13.33 -17.71
N THR A 296 5.54 14.30 -18.63
CA THR A 296 6.76 14.67 -19.33
C THR A 296 7.55 15.63 -18.44
N HIS A 297 8.77 15.25 -18.08
CA HIS A 297 9.67 16.13 -17.36
C HIS A 297 10.17 17.23 -18.30
N THR A 298 9.95 18.50 -17.94
CA THR A 298 10.61 19.64 -18.59
C THR A 298 12.01 19.81 -17.99
N VAL A 299 13.05 19.55 -18.77
CA VAL A 299 14.43 19.84 -18.37
C VAL A 299 14.79 21.26 -18.81
N VAL A 300 15.04 22.14 -17.84
CA VAL A 300 15.68 23.45 -18.06
C VAL A 300 17.19 23.22 -18.17
N VAL A 301 17.79 23.69 -19.26
CA VAL A 301 19.24 23.78 -19.39
C VAL A 301 19.62 25.25 -19.27
N GLU A 302 20.24 25.62 -18.15
CA GLU A 302 20.94 26.90 -18.04
C GLU A 302 22.35 26.74 -18.62
N SER A 303 22.78 27.72 -19.40
CA SER A 303 24.14 27.83 -19.94
C SER A 303 24.83 29.04 -19.33
N ASP A 304 26.13 28.91 -19.00
CA ASP A 304 27.04 30.07 -18.95
C ASP A 304 27.20 30.69 -20.35
#